data_AF-A0A972ES90-F1
#
_entry.id   AF-A0A972ES90-F1
#
_cell.length_a   1.000
_cell.length_b   1.000
_cell.length_c   1.000
_cell.angle_alpha   90.00
_cell.angle_beta   90.00
_cell.angle_gamma   90.00
#
_symmetry.space_group_name_H-M   'P 1'
#
loop_
_entity.id
_entity.type
_entity.pdbx_description
1 polymer ?
#
loop_
_entity_poly.entity_id
_entity_poly.type
_entity_poly.pdbx_seq_one_letter_code
_entity_poly.pdbx_strand_id
1 'polypeptide(L)' 'MPDKKDLPRTSAPQKGEIQAIVFGEKVITVKDKCSCGGAVHVTPDPSTGGKVATCVKCGAELKWGGK' A
#
# COMPACT_ATOMS: atom_id res chain seq x y z
N MET A 1 -39.44 0.24 -4.53
CA MET A 1 -38.79 0.59 -5.80
C MET A 1 -37.47 1.28 -5.46
N PRO A 2 -36.35 0.98 -6.12
CA PRO A 2 -35.36 -0.04 -5.77
C PRO A 2 -34.18 0.46 -4.91
N ASP A 3 -33.76 -0.41 -3.99
CA ASP A 3 -32.40 -0.75 -3.56
C ASP A 3 -31.26 0.02 -4.27
N LYS A 4 -30.94 1.24 -3.82
CA LYS A 4 -29.64 1.85 -4.13
C LYS A 4 -28.63 1.27 -3.16
N LYS A 5 -28.05 0.14 -3.59
CA LYS A 5 -26.71 -0.29 -3.21
C LYS A 5 -25.75 0.82 -3.59
N ASP A 6 -25.64 1.83 -2.75
CA ASP A 6 -24.49 2.72 -2.73
C ASP A 6 -23.30 1.88 -2.27
N LEU A 7 -22.73 1.15 -3.25
CA LEU A 7 -21.39 0.57 -3.19
C LEU A 7 -20.49 1.61 -2.52
N PRO A 8 -19.67 1.23 -1.53
CA PRO A 8 -18.79 2.19 -0.86
C PRO A 8 -17.82 2.70 -1.91
N ARG A 9 -18.13 3.84 -2.53
CA ARG A 9 -17.20 4.59 -3.36
C ARG A 9 -16.24 5.24 -2.40
N THR A 10 -15.37 4.38 -1.87
CA THR A 10 -14.12 4.72 -1.22
C THR A 10 -13.38 5.52 -2.26
N SER A 11 -13.64 6.82 -2.28
CA SER A 11 -12.67 7.83 -2.63
C SER A 11 -11.58 7.70 -1.58
N ALA A 12 -10.81 6.60 -1.65
CA ALA A 12 -9.45 6.69 -1.22
C ALA A 12 -8.92 7.93 -1.95
N PRO A 13 -8.18 8.83 -1.27
CA PRO A 13 -7.42 9.84 -1.98
C PRO A 13 -6.68 9.11 -3.12
N GLN A 14 -6.37 9.77 -4.24
CA GLN A 14 -5.54 9.15 -5.28
C GLN A 14 -4.17 8.83 -4.66
N LYS A 15 -4.12 7.76 -3.87
CA LYS A 15 -3.00 7.25 -3.11
C LYS A 15 -2.16 6.69 -4.22
N GLY A 16 -1.08 7.40 -4.52
CA GLY A 16 -0.12 6.91 -5.50
C GLY A 16 0.21 5.44 -5.21
N GLU A 17 0.43 4.68 -6.26
CA GLU A 17 0.73 3.26 -6.09
C GLU A 17 2.15 3.08 -5.56
N ILE A 18 2.31 2.27 -4.52
CA ILE A 18 3.63 1.81 -4.07
C ILE A 18 3.95 0.56 -4.88
N GLN A 19 5.00 0.63 -5.71
CA GLN A 19 5.40 -0.53 -6.52
C GLN A 19 6.16 -1.54 -5.66
N ALA A 20 5.54 -2.68 -5.41
CA ALA A 20 6.18 -3.83 -4.81
C ALA A 20 7.08 -4.55 -5.82
N ILE A 21 8.27 -4.94 -5.37
CA ILE A 21 9.21 -5.78 -6.10
C ILE A 21 9.06 -7.19 -5.53
N VAL A 22 8.56 -8.07 -6.38
CA VAL A 22 8.36 -9.50 -6.08
C VAL A 22 9.52 -10.31 -6.64
N PHE A 23 9.91 -11.36 -5.91
CA PHE A 23 10.87 -12.36 -6.35
C PHE A 23 10.30 -13.74 -6.07
N GLY A 24 9.99 -14.46 -7.14
CA GLY A 24 9.11 -15.62 -7.08
C GLY A 24 7.72 -15.20 -6.59
N GLU A 25 7.19 -15.92 -5.60
CA GLU A 25 5.87 -15.65 -4.98
C GLU A 25 5.93 -14.72 -3.76
N LYS A 26 7.10 -14.14 -3.44
CA LYS A 26 7.27 -13.28 -2.26
C LYS A 26 7.65 -11.86 -2.66
N VAL A 27 6.99 -10.89 -2.04
CA VAL A 27 7.47 -9.50 -2.08
C VAL A 27 8.75 -9.43 -1.25
N ILE A 28 9.86 -9.01 -1.86
CA ILE A 28 11.14 -8.81 -1.15
C ILE A 28 11.26 -7.37 -0.68
N THR A 29 10.86 -6.42 -1.53
CA THR A 29 11.03 -5.00 -1.24
C THR A 29 10.00 -4.17 -2.01
N VAL A 30 9.97 -2.87 -1.79
CA VAL A 30 9.18 -1.91 -2.58
C VAL A 30 10.08 -0.82 -3.13
N LYS A 31 9.60 -0.08 -4.13
CA LYS A 31 10.25 1.15 -4.56
C LYS A 31 10.13 2.21 -3.47
N ASP A 32 11.24 2.90 -3.23
CA ASP A 32 11.33 4.07 -2.34
C ASP A 32 10.52 5.28 -2.88
N LYS A 33 10.14 5.25 -4.16
CA LYS A 33 9.31 6.27 -4.79
C LYS A 33 7.90 5.74 -5.05
N CYS A 34 6.93 6.46 -4.53
CA CYS A 34 5.52 6.27 -4.83
C CYS A 34 5.18 6.94 -6.15
N SER A 35 4.22 6.39 -6.90
CA SER A 35 3.77 6.97 -8.18
C SER A 35 3.22 8.40 -8.06
N CYS A 36 2.89 8.88 -6.85
CA CYS A 36 2.52 10.29 -6.61
C CYS A 36 3.74 11.24 -6.57
N GLY A 37 4.96 10.73 -6.74
CA GLY A 37 6.22 11.46 -6.59
C GLY A 37 6.60 11.73 -5.13
N GLY A 38 6.04 10.98 -4.19
CA GLY A 38 6.40 11.02 -2.77
C GLY A 38 7.42 9.94 -2.40
N ALA A 39 8.21 10.21 -1.36
CA ALA A 39 9.05 9.18 -0.76
C ALA A 39 8.21 8.14 -0.03
N VAL A 40 8.71 6.91 0.03
CA VAL A 40 8.07 5.76 0.67
C VAL A 40 8.95 5.32 1.82
N HIS A 41 8.40 5.37 3.03
CA HIS A 41 9.09 4.86 4.21
C HIS A 41 8.68 3.43 4.48
N VAL A 42 9.65 2.55 4.64
CA VAL A 42 9.41 1.15 5.00
C VAL A 42 9.71 0.94 6.47
N THR A 43 8.70 0.60 7.25
CA THR A 43 8.83 0.23 8.65
C THR A 43 8.49 -1.26 8.84
N PRO A 44 9.14 -1.95 9.78
CA PRO A 44 8.74 -3.32 10.13
C PRO A 44 7.34 -3.30 10.77
N ASP A 45 6.48 -4.24 10.38
CA ASP A 45 5.14 -4.42 10.95
C ASP A 45 5.23 -5.45 12.11
N PRO A 46 5.15 -5.01 13.38
CA PRO A 46 5.34 -5.90 14.52
C PRO A 46 4.18 -6.87 14.73
N SER A 47 3.01 -6.62 14.12
CA SER A 47 1.82 -7.48 14.27
C SER A 47 1.88 -8.73 13.38
N THR A 48 2.42 -8.60 12.18
CA THR A 48 2.52 -9.71 11.21
C THR A 48 3.93 -10.29 11.09
N GLY A 49 4.94 -9.64 11.68
CA GLY A 49 6.35 -9.94 11.43
C GLY A 49 6.82 -9.47 10.05
N GLY A 50 6.05 -8.57 9.44
CA GLY A 50 6.20 -8.09 8.08
C GLY A 50 6.92 -6.76 7.95
N LYS A 51 6.70 -6.13 6.81
CA LYS A 51 7.08 -4.74 6.53
C LYS A 51 5.85 -4.00 6.01
N VAL A 52 5.68 -2.76 6.44
CA VAL A 52 4.73 -1.82 5.87
C VAL A 52 5.49 -0.67 5.22
N ALA A 53 5.13 -0.36 3.98
CA ALA A 53 5.58 0.81 3.27
C ALA A 53 4.49 1.85 3.32
N THR A 54 4.84 3.06 3.72
CA THR A 54 3.91 4.19 3.76
C THR A 54 4.50 5.33 2.95
N CYS A 55 3.76 5.82 1.97
CA CYS A 55 4.14 7.03 1.25
C CYS A 55 3.86 8.26 2.11
N VAL A 56 4.88 9.07 2.38
CA VAL A 56 4.77 10.27 3.21
C VAL A 56 3.96 11.39 2.55
N LYS A 57 3.73 11.32 1.23
CA LYS A 57 3.06 12.37 0.46
C LYS A 57 1.55 12.14 0.30
N CYS A 58 1.15 10.91 -0.03
CA CYS A 58 -0.25 10.57 -0.29
C CYS A 58 -0.87 9.63 0.75
N GLY A 59 -0.06 9.09 1.68
CA GLY A 59 -0.52 8.11 2.65
C GLY A 59 -0.91 6.77 2.02
N ALA A 60 -0.33 6.41 0.88
CA ALA A 60 -0.41 5.06 0.34
C ALA A 60 0.28 4.09 1.29
N GLU A 61 -0.29 2.92 1.51
CA GLU A 61 0.25 1.90 2.41
C GLU A 61 0.29 0.55 1.70
N LEU A 62 1.43 -0.14 1.77
CA LEU A 62 1.61 -1.48 1.22
C LEU A 62 2.26 -2.36 2.28
N LYS A 63 1.60 -3.44 2.68
CA LYS A 63 2.11 -4.41 3.65
C LYS A 63 2.58 -5.66 2.95
N TRP A 64 3.76 -6.16 3.28
CA TRP A 64 4.31 -7.39 2.72
C TRP A 64 5.32 -8.04 3.64
N GLY A 65 5.55 -9.33 3.41
CA GLY A 65 6.25 -10.15 4.39
C GLY A 65 5.37 -10.31 5.62
N GLY A 66 5.33 -11.50 6.16
CA GLY A 66 4.40 -11.89 7.20
C GLY A 66 4.38 -13.40 7.22
N LYS A 67 4.48 -13.97 8.40
CA LYS A 67 4.75 -15.39 8.58
C LYS A 67 3.53 -16.25 8.27
#